data_AF-A0A2N1F3M1-F1
#
_entry.id   AF-A0A2N1F3M1-F1
#
_cell.length_a   1.000
_cell.length_b   1.000
_cell.length_c   1.000
_cell.angle_alpha   90.00
_cell.angle_beta   90.00
_cell.angle_gamma   90.00
#
_symmetry.space_group_name_H-M   'P 1'
#
loop_
_entity.id
_entity.type
_entity.pdbx_description
1 polymer ?
#
loop_
_entity_poly.entity_id
_entity_poly.type
_entity_poly.pdbx_seq_one_letter_code
_entity_poly.pdbx_strand_id
1 'polypeptide(L)'
;MNIKTDKERIEFLLNYLKLSRNALGVAIGEANGSKFNHIIGGRNGISENLAKKITETFTEISYEWLVNGLGEAIVNVEKETNEDLNYISYSKGNKIDVDVIVDTILLNEEKFNRNPRYKKYLESIEDKAIIKYQEKLILEYKKTKEN
;
A
#
# COMPACT_ATOMS: atom_id res chain seq x y z
N MET A 1 26.36 3.23 19.29
CA MET A 1 24.96 3.09 18.83
C MET A 1 24.75 4.04 17.68
N ASN A 2 24.13 3.59 16.57
CA ASN A 2 23.85 4.44 15.42
C ASN A 2 22.47 5.11 15.63
N ILE A 3 22.48 6.33 16.16
CA ILE A 3 21.26 7.13 16.38
C ILE A 3 20.87 7.73 15.03
N LYS A 4 19.64 7.45 14.58
CA LYS A 4 19.12 8.11 13.37
C LYS A 4 18.82 9.58 13.65
N THR A 5 18.94 10.42 12.63
CA THR A 5 18.47 11.81 12.70
C THR A 5 16.96 11.88 12.44
N ASP A 6 16.31 12.98 12.86
CA ASP A 6 14.89 13.23 12.53
C ASP A 6 14.61 13.14 11.02
N LYS A 7 15.52 13.70 10.21
CA LYS A 7 15.44 13.63 8.75
C LYS A 7 15.43 12.19 8.26
N GLU A 8 16.40 11.37 8.67
CA GLU A 8 16.50 9.97 8.25
C GLU A 8 15.27 9.17 8.68
N ARG A 9 14.70 9.47 9.85
CA ARG A 9 13.47 8.82 10.32
C ARG A 9 12.27 9.15 9.43
N ILE A 10 12.08 10.42 9.08
CA ILE A 10 10.99 10.83 8.18
C ILE A 10 11.21 10.24 6.77
N GLU A 11 12.43 10.25 6.24
CA GLU A 11 12.73 9.66 4.93
C GLU A 11 12.47 8.15 4.91
N PHE A 12 12.82 7.44 5.98
CA PHE A 12 12.47 6.03 6.15
C PHE A 12 10.94 5.82 6.11
N LEU A 13 10.17 6.59 6.88
CA LEU A 13 8.71 6.47 6.91
C LEU A 13 8.07 6.65 5.53
N LEU A 14 8.48 7.69 4.80
CA LEU A 14 7.96 7.96 3.45
C LEU A 14 8.23 6.81 2.50
N ASN A 15 9.44 6.24 2.57
CA ASN A 15 9.85 5.12 1.73
C ASN A 15 9.19 3.79 2.11
N TYR A 16 8.98 3.54 3.40
CA TYR A 16 8.33 2.33 3.91
C TYR A 16 6.83 2.35 3.58
N LEU A 17 6.14 3.44 3.93
CA LEU A 17 4.69 3.59 3.72
C LEU A 17 4.31 3.88 2.26
N LYS A 18 5.29 4.13 1.38
CA LYS A 18 5.08 4.55 -0.02
C LYS A 18 4.22 5.82 -0.15
N LEU A 19 4.34 6.73 0.81
CA LEU A 19 3.59 7.97 0.85
C LEU A 19 4.45 9.17 0.46
N SER A 20 3.84 10.13 -0.24
CA SER A 20 4.40 11.47 -0.33
C SER A 20 4.29 12.18 1.02
N ARG A 21 5.12 13.21 1.24
CA ARG A 21 5.05 14.07 2.44
C ARG A 21 3.65 14.63 2.67
N ASN A 22 2.96 15.01 1.60
CA ASN A 22 1.61 15.54 1.70
C ASN A 22 0.60 14.44 2.10
N ALA A 23 0.70 13.26 1.48
CA ALA A 23 -0.16 12.13 1.81
C ALA A 23 0.05 11.67 3.25
N LEU A 24 1.31 11.62 3.74
CA LEU A 24 1.61 11.32 5.14
C LEU A 24 1.00 12.35 6.09
N GLY A 25 1.07 13.65 5.75
CA GLY A 25 0.50 14.73 6.58
C GLY A 25 -1.00 14.62 6.71
N VAL A 26 -1.67 14.42 5.57
CA VAL A 26 -3.12 14.23 5.53
C VAL A 26 -3.53 12.97 6.29
N ALA A 27 -2.79 11.86 6.14
CA ALA A 27 -3.08 10.60 6.83
C ALA A 27 -3.07 10.76 8.36
N ILE A 28 -2.13 11.54 8.91
CA ILE A 28 -2.03 11.79 10.37
C ILE A 28 -2.89 12.98 10.85
N GLY A 29 -3.83 13.46 10.04
CA GLY A 29 -4.75 14.54 10.39
C GLY A 29 -4.17 15.95 10.38
N GLU A 30 -3.07 16.19 9.65
CA GLU A 30 -2.55 17.53 9.38
C GLU A 30 -3.08 18.06 8.04
N ALA A 31 -3.11 19.39 7.89
CA ALA A 31 -3.64 20.01 6.67
C ALA A 31 -2.82 19.69 5.40
N ASN A 32 -1.50 19.48 5.55
CA ASN A 32 -0.57 19.17 4.45
C ASN A 32 0.78 18.64 4.97
N GLY A 33 1.71 18.37 4.05
CA GLY A 33 3.06 17.88 4.34
C GLY A 33 4.11 18.92 4.77
N SER A 34 3.75 20.19 5.01
CA SER A 34 4.72 21.26 5.28
C SER A 34 5.55 20.99 6.54
N LYS A 35 4.95 20.37 7.56
CA LYS A 35 5.64 19.99 8.79
C LYS A 35 6.84 19.06 8.50
N PHE A 36 6.69 18.09 7.61
CA PHE A 36 7.78 17.20 7.19
C PHE A 36 8.84 17.91 6.37
N ASN A 37 8.48 18.91 5.56
CA ASN A 37 9.46 19.73 4.85
C ASN A 37 10.35 20.50 5.82
N HIS A 38 9.78 21.05 6.90
CA HIS A 38 10.55 21.74 7.92
C HIS A 38 11.46 20.81 8.71
N ILE A 39 11.04 19.56 8.96
CA ILE A 39 11.85 18.55 9.65
C ILE A 39 13.03 18.10 8.78
N ILE A 40 12.77 17.75 7.53
CA ILE A 40 13.83 17.36 6.57
C ILE A 40 14.81 18.51 6.34
N GLY A 41 14.31 19.75 6.32
CA GLY A 41 15.13 20.95 6.21
C GLY A 41 15.85 21.36 7.50
N GLY A 42 15.71 20.59 8.59
CA GLY A 42 16.38 20.86 9.87
C GLY A 42 15.86 22.08 10.64
N ARG A 43 14.72 22.64 10.24
CA ARG A 43 14.11 23.79 10.94
C ARG A 43 13.41 23.36 12.22
N ASN A 44 12.84 22.15 12.23
CA ASN A 44 12.13 21.57 13.37
C ASN A 44 12.57 20.11 13.58
N GLY A 45 12.38 19.58 14.79
CA GLY A 45 12.51 18.15 15.06
C GLY A 45 11.17 17.42 15.07
N ILE A 46 11.20 16.09 15.24
CA ILE A 46 9.99 15.30 15.48
C ILE A 46 9.54 15.56 16.93
N SER A 47 8.35 16.15 17.11
CA SER A 47 7.78 16.33 18.44
C SER A 47 7.09 15.06 18.93
N GLU A 48 6.95 14.90 20.25
CA GLU A 48 6.17 13.80 20.84
C GLU A 48 4.74 13.74 20.30
N ASN A 49 4.09 14.90 20.14
CA ASN A 49 2.75 14.96 19.57
C ASN A 49 2.71 14.48 18.11
N LEU A 50 3.74 14.81 17.31
CA LEU A 50 3.85 14.30 15.95
C LEU A 50 4.10 12.79 15.93
N ALA A 51 4.97 12.30 16.82
CA ALA A 51 5.24 10.87 16.97
C ALA A 51 3.97 10.10 17.37
N LYS A 52 3.20 10.59 18.35
CA LYS A 52 1.90 10.00 18.75
C LYS A 52 0.95 9.90 17.58
N LYS A 53 0.73 11.00 16.85
CA LYS A 53 -0.15 11.00 15.67
C LYS A 53 0.28 9.99 14.62
N ILE A 54 1.59 9.86 14.38
CA ILE A 54 2.13 8.89 13.43
C ILE A 54 1.85 7.46 13.92
N THR A 55 2.15 7.13 15.17
CA THR A 55 1.97 5.77 15.71
C THR A 55 0.52 5.39 15.97
N GLU A 56 -0.36 6.37 16.20
CA GLU A 56 -1.81 6.16 16.25
C GLU A 56 -2.39 5.85 14.87
N THR A 57 -1.78 6.39 13.80
CA THR A 57 -2.19 6.14 12.40
C THR A 57 -1.55 4.89 11.82
N PHE A 58 -0.27 4.63 12.14
CA PHE A 58 0.55 3.53 11.65
C PHE A 58 1.09 2.76 12.86
N THR A 59 0.28 1.85 13.38
CA THR A 59 0.53 1.11 14.64
C THR A 59 1.72 0.14 14.56
N GLU A 60 2.19 -0.16 13.35
CA GLU A 60 3.40 -0.92 13.12
C GLU A 60 4.68 -0.11 13.40
N ILE A 61 4.60 1.23 13.42
CA ILE A 61 5.74 2.13 13.64
C ILE A 61 6.01 2.33 15.13
N SER A 62 7.29 2.26 15.50
CA SER A 62 7.76 2.44 16.87
C SER A 62 7.76 3.90 17.32
N TYR A 63 7.03 4.19 18.41
CA TYR A 63 7.03 5.51 19.05
C TYR A 63 8.42 5.87 19.60
N GLU A 64 9.03 4.93 20.33
CA GLU A 64 10.35 5.10 20.93
C GLU A 64 11.42 5.39 19.88
N TRP A 65 11.35 4.71 18.74
CA TRP A 65 12.26 4.97 17.63
C TRP A 65 12.04 6.36 17.02
N LEU A 66 10.79 6.82 16.89
CA LEU A 66 10.50 8.15 16.34
C LEU A 66 11.03 9.29 17.21
N VAL A 67 10.90 9.16 18.53
CA VAL A 67 11.31 10.20 19.48
C VAL A 67 12.82 10.16 19.71
N ASN A 68 13.39 8.97 19.93
CA ASN A 68 14.77 8.83 20.40
C ASN A 68 15.77 8.49 19.28
N GLY A 69 15.28 8.01 18.12
CA GLY A 69 16.15 7.52 17.05
C GLY A 69 16.86 6.21 17.35
N LEU A 70 16.41 5.49 18.38
CA LEU A 70 17.01 4.28 18.91
C LEU A 70 16.05 3.09 18.73
N GLY A 71 16.62 1.90 18.56
CA GLY A 71 15.84 0.67 18.43
C GLY A 71 15.34 0.40 17.00
N GLU A 72 14.38 -0.50 16.89
CA GLU A 72 13.77 -0.89 15.62
C GLU A 72 12.63 0.06 15.25
N ALA A 73 12.57 0.43 13.97
CA ALA A 73 11.55 1.35 13.45
C ALA A 73 10.16 0.71 13.41
N ILE A 74 10.09 -0.62 13.29
CA ILE A 74 8.86 -1.41 13.17
C ILE A 74 8.77 -2.33 14.39
N VAL A 75 7.70 -2.23 15.19
CA VAL A 75 7.56 -2.97 16.47
C VAL A 75 6.50 -4.06 16.44
N ASN A 76 5.65 -4.07 15.41
CA ASN A 76 4.65 -5.11 15.18
C ASN A 76 4.76 -5.58 13.73
N VAL A 77 5.85 -6.28 13.40
CA VAL A 77 5.84 -7.14 12.23
C VAL A 77 5.00 -8.35 12.61
N GLU A 78 3.67 -8.23 12.50
CA GLU A 78 2.92 -9.44 12.17
C GLU A 78 3.59 -9.95 10.89
N LYS A 79 4.24 -11.12 11.01
CA LYS A 79 4.71 -11.89 9.85
C LYS A 79 3.58 -11.80 8.83
N GLU A 80 3.90 -11.48 7.59
CA GLU A 80 2.99 -11.71 6.47
C GLU A 80 2.54 -13.18 6.50
N THR A 81 1.47 -13.47 7.21
CA THR A 81 0.56 -14.55 6.89
C THR A 81 -0.35 -13.97 5.82
N ASN A 82 -0.34 -14.59 4.65
CA ASN A 82 -1.25 -14.31 3.55
C ASN A 82 -2.72 -14.49 4.01
N GLU A 83 -3.29 -13.53 4.73
CA GLU A 83 -4.72 -13.54 5.14
C GLU A 83 -5.51 -12.35 4.56
N ASP A 84 -4.88 -11.29 4.07
CA ASP A 84 -5.58 -10.07 3.61
C ASP A 84 -5.73 -9.90 2.09
N LEU A 85 -5.99 -10.98 1.34
CA LEU A 85 -6.54 -10.86 -0.03
C LEU A 85 -8.08 -10.81 -0.05
N ASN A 86 -8.75 -10.87 1.11
CA ASN A 86 -10.21 -10.91 1.21
C ASN A 86 -10.91 -9.55 1.16
N TYR A 87 -10.18 -8.45 0.90
CA TYR A 87 -10.78 -7.12 0.76
C TYR A 87 -10.24 -6.37 -0.46
N ILE A 88 -11.15 -5.79 -1.26
CA ILE A 88 -10.78 -4.88 -2.36
C ILE A 88 -10.91 -3.44 -1.87
N SER A 89 -9.89 -2.63 -2.15
CA SER A 89 -9.94 -1.18 -1.97
C SER A 89 -10.56 -0.52 -3.20
N TYR A 90 -11.69 0.17 -3.03
CA TYR A 90 -12.31 0.98 -4.08
C TYR A 90 -11.97 2.47 -3.91
N SER A 91 -12.06 3.23 -5.00
CA SER A 91 -11.54 4.61 -5.18
C SER A 91 -12.00 5.69 -4.19
N LYS A 92 -12.79 5.33 -3.17
CA LYS A 92 -13.21 6.18 -2.05
C LYS A 92 -12.68 5.74 -0.68
N GLY A 93 -11.72 4.81 -0.62
CA GLY A 93 -11.06 4.40 0.63
C GLY A 93 -11.85 3.43 1.51
N ASN A 94 -12.99 2.91 1.03
CA ASN A 94 -13.75 1.88 1.74
C ASN A 94 -13.21 0.49 1.37
N LYS A 95 -12.95 -0.33 2.39
CA LYS A 95 -12.69 -1.76 2.25
C LYS A 95 -14.02 -2.47 2.03
N ILE A 96 -14.13 -3.30 0.98
CA ILE A 96 -15.29 -4.16 0.75
C ILE A 96 -14.80 -5.60 0.74
N ASP A 97 -15.52 -6.45 1.47
CA ASP A 97 -15.25 -7.88 1.56
C ASP A 97 -15.44 -8.55 0.20
N VAL A 98 -14.43 -9.29 -0.24
CA VAL A 98 -14.43 -10.03 -1.50
C VAL A 98 -15.53 -11.08 -1.49
N ASP A 99 -15.75 -11.76 -0.37
CA ASP A 99 -16.75 -12.82 -0.27
C ASP A 99 -18.16 -12.24 -0.47
N VAL A 100 -18.42 -11.05 0.09
CA VAL A 100 -19.70 -10.34 -0.12
C VAL A 100 -19.91 -9.95 -1.58
N ILE A 101 -18.86 -9.53 -2.29
CA ILE A 101 -18.94 -9.18 -3.72
C ILE A 101 -19.19 -10.44 -4.54
N VAL A 102 -18.44 -11.51 -4.27
CA VAL A 102 -18.58 -12.80 -4.96
C VAL A 102 -19.99 -13.33 -4.76
N ASP A 103 -20.49 -13.38 -3.53
CA ASP A 103 -21.86 -13.81 -3.22
C ASP A 103 -22.91 -12.95 -3.94
N THR A 104 -22.71 -11.62 -3.96
CA THR A 104 -23.64 -10.71 -4.65
C THR A 104 -23.67 -10.95 -6.15
N ILE A 105 -22.50 -11.23 -6.75
CA ILE A 105 -22.38 -11.56 -8.18
C ILE A 105 -23.06 -12.90 -8.47
N LEU A 106 -22.77 -13.93 -7.69
CA LEU A 106 -23.35 -15.26 -7.85
C LEU A 106 -24.88 -15.24 -7.69
N LEU A 107 -25.40 -14.56 -6.66
CA LEU A 107 -26.84 -14.41 -6.42
C LEU A 107 -27.57 -13.65 -7.53
N ASN A 108 -26.86 -12.87 -8.35
CA ASN A 108 -27.44 -12.08 -9.44
C ASN A 108 -26.78 -12.37 -10.79
N GLU A 109 -26.19 -13.55 -10.96
CA GLU A 109 -25.33 -13.89 -12.09
C GLU A 109 -26.01 -13.62 -13.44
N GLU A 110 -27.28 -14.02 -13.58
CA GLU A 110 -28.02 -13.78 -14.82
C GLU A 110 -28.15 -12.29 -15.20
N LYS A 111 -28.32 -11.41 -14.21
CA LYS A 111 -28.44 -9.97 -14.45
C LYS A 111 -27.11 -9.37 -14.86
N PHE A 112 -26.01 -9.84 -14.25
CA PHE A 112 -24.66 -9.42 -14.62
C PHE A 112 -24.28 -9.90 -16.02
N ASN A 113 -24.53 -11.17 -16.34
CA ASN A 113 -24.19 -11.75 -17.64
C ASN A 113 -24.98 -11.12 -18.80
N ARG A 114 -26.20 -10.64 -18.55
CA ARG A 114 -26.99 -9.90 -19.54
C ARG A 114 -26.54 -8.44 -19.71
N ASN A 115 -25.66 -7.91 -18.86
CA ASN A 115 -25.12 -6.56 -19.00
C ASN A 115 -24.03 -6.52 -20.09
N PRO A 116 -24.24 -5.82 -21.22
CA PRO A 116 -23.28 -5.82 -22.33
C PRO A 116 -21.91 -5.25 -21.96
N ARG A 117 -21.87 -4.31 -21.00
CA ARG A 117 -20.62 -3.71 -20.53
C ARG A 117 -19.79 -4.69 -19.70
N TYR A 118 -20.46 -5.48 -18.86
CA TYR A 118 -19.82 -6.52 -18.08
C TYR A 118 -19.29 -7.64 -18.99
N LYS A 119 -20.10 -8.10 -19.94
CA LYS A 119 -19.67 -9.08 -20.95
C LYS A 119 -18.42 -8.63 -21.71
N LYS A 120 -18.42 -7.40 -22.23
CA LYS A 120 -17.25 -6.81 -22.92
C LYS A 120 -16.02 -6.70 -22.01
N TYR A 121 -16.22 -6.45 -20.72
CA TYR A 121 -15.12 -6.41 -19.75
C TYR A 121 -14.51 -7.79 -19.54
N LEU A 122 -15.32 -8.84 -19.37
CA LEU A 122 -14.84 -10.22 -19.26
C LEU A 122 -14.05 -10.66 -20.50
N GLU A 123 -14.60 -10.42 -21.69
CA GLU A 123 -13.91 -10.70 -22.98
C GLU A 123 -12.53 -10.02 -23.02
N SER A 124 -12.44 -8.76 -22.56
CA SER A 124 -11.16 -8.03 -22.54
C SER A 124 -10.13 -8.57 -21.54
N ILE A 125 -10.58 -9.26 -20.48
CA ILE A 125 -9.69 -9.91 -19.51
C ILE A 125 -9.15 -11.20 -20.12
N GLU A 126 -10.00 -11.98 -20.79
CA GLU A 126 -9.61 -13.21 -21.47
C GLU A 126 -8.54 -12.92 -22.53
N ASP A 127 -8.74 -11.90 -23.36
CA ASP A 127 -7.76 -11.46 -24.36
C ASP A 127 -6.40 -11.14 -23.73
N LYS A 128 -6.38 -10.39 -22.63
CA LYS A 128 -5.15 -10.03 -21.92
C LYS A 128 -4.45 -11.26 -21.32
N ALA A 129 -5.20 -12.21 -20.79
CA ALA A 129 -4.67 -13.44 -20.23
C ALA A 129 -4.00 -14.29 -21.31
N ILE A 130 -4.64 -14.39 -22.49
CA ILE A 130 -4.11 -15.10 -23.65
C ILE A 130 -2.79 -14.45 -24.12
N ILE A 131 -2.76 -13.13 -24.25
CA ILE A 131 -1.54 -12.39 -24.65
C ILE A 131 -0.40 -12.67 -23.66
N LYS A 132 -0.65 -12.54 -22.36
CA LYS A 132 0.35 -12.79 -21.32
C LYS A 132 0.90 -14.23 -21.38
N TYR A 133 0.03 -15.20 -21.65
CA TYR A 133 0.44 -16.60 -21.79
C TYR A 133 1.32 -16.82 -23.04
N GLN A 134 0.95 -16.21 -24.17
CA GLN A 134 1.74 -16.28 -25.40
C GLN A 134 3.13 -15.66 -25.24
N GLU A 135 3.23 -14.50 -24.59
CA GLU A 135 4.50 -13.84 -24.27
C GLU A 135 5.42 -14.74 -23.43
N LYS A 136 4.85 -15.42 -22.42
CA LYS A 136 5.57 -16.38 -21.60
C LYS A 136 6.13 -17.54 -22.43
N LEU A 137 5.32 -18.14 -23.30
CA LEU A 137 5.76 -19.23 -24.17
C LEU A 137 6.88 -18.79 -25.14
N ILE A 138 6.77 -17.60 -25.72
CA ILE A 138 7.81 -17.05 -26.61
C ILE A 138 9.12 -16.86 -25.84
N LEU A 139 9.06 -16.36 -24.60
CA LEU A 139 10.23 -16.20 -23.75
C LEU A 139 10.89 -17.53 -23.40
N GLU A 140 10.09 -18.55 -23.08
CA GLU A 140 10.59 -19.92 -22.81
C GLU A 140 11.25 -20.52 -24.06
N TYR A 141 10.63 -20.39 -25.23
CA TYR A 141 11.19 -20.88 -26.49
C TYR A 141 12.54 -20.21 -26.82
N LYS A 142 12.65 -18.89 -26.67
CA LYS A 142 13.92 -18.17 -26.88
C LYS A 142 15.03 -18.70 -25.97
N LYS A 143 14.73 -18.93 -24.68
CA LYS A 143 15.68 -19.53 -23.72
C LYS A 143 16.15 -20.93 -24.12
N THR A 144 15.33 -21.71 -24.82
CA THR A 144 15.72 -23.06 -25.31
C THR A 144 16.56 -23.03 -26.59
N LYS A 145 16.67 -21.89 -27.28
CA LYS A 145 17.46 -21.73 -28.50
C LYS A 145 18.80 -21.02 -28.28
N GLU A 146 18.98 -20.42 -27.10
CA GLU A 146 20.23 -19.76 -26.67
C GLU A 146 21.13 -20.68 -25.82
N ASN A 147 20.73 -21.95 -25.62
CA ASN A 147 21.55 -23.04 -25.09
C ASN A 147 21.81 -24.10 -26.18
#